data_AF-A0A1Y2UVV7-F1
#
_entry.id   AF-A0A1Y2UVV7-F1
#
_cell.length_a   1.000
_cell.length_b   1.000
_cell.length_c   1.000
_cell.angle_alpha   90.00
_cell.angle_beta   90.00
_cell.angle_gamma   90.00
#
_symmetry.space_group_name_H-M   'P 1'
#
loop_
_entity.id
_entity.type
_entity.pdbx_description
1 polymer ?
#
loop_
_entity_poly.entity_id
_entity_poly.type
_entity_poly.pdbx_seq_one_letter_code
_entity_poly.pdbx_strand_id
1 'polypeptide(L)'
;MASVRQFPIIKAIRSYVIDGVGSGGDYHNVKGGHWLIDSDISTPCSIWDKYKKSRTSWGINVLGSFLVEIEASDGTVGFATGFGGPPACWIVHKHFERFLIGADPRNTNLLFEQMYRASMFYGRKGLPIAIISVIDLAIWDLLGKLRNEPVYRLIGGAARERIDFYCTGPEPTAAKAMGFWGAKVPLPFCPADGHEGLRKNVEFLRKHRESVGPDFPIMVDCYMSLNVPYTIEIAKKCEDLNINWWEECLTPDDTDGFEQIKRAHPTLKFTTGEHEYSRYGFRKLIEGRNLDIIQPDVMWLGGMTELLKVSAMAAAYDIPVVPHASGPYSYHFVISQPNTPFQEYLANSPDGKSVLPVFGDLFLDEPIPTKGYLTSADLDKPGFGLTLNPAVRSKLIPSDYLLSPPPASILQTATGLPDSTPAKDAEAKPAEKTSLVDHLTEGVKNMATTA
;
A
#
# COMPACT_ATOMS: atom_id res chain seq x y z
N MET A 1 -3.87 11.56 -45.48
CA MET A 1 -3.36 10.64 -44.44
C MET A 1 -3.52 11.33 -43.10
N ALA A 2 -3.87 10.62 -42.02
CA ALA A 2 -3.83 11.21 -40.68
C ALA A 2 -2.40 11.69 -40.39
N SER A 3 -2.24 12.92 -39.90
CA SER A 3 -0.92 13.54 -39.67
C SER A 3 -0.14 12.92 -38.50
N VAL A 4 -0.80 12.08 -37.70
CA VAL A 4 -0.24 11.40 -36.52
C VAL A 4 -0.87 10.02 -36.35
N ARG A 5 -0.22 9.16 -35.56
CA ARG A 5 -0.73 7.85 -35.17
C ARG A 5 -2.11 7.98 -34.50
N GLN A 6 -3.10 7.29 -35.04
CA GLN A 6 -4.39 7.11 -34.36
C GLN A 6 -4.19 6.14 -33.19
N PHE A 7 -4.65 6.55 -32.01
CA PHE A 7 -4.54 5.76 -30.79
C PHE A 7 -5.91 5.15 -30.48
N PRO A 8 -5.98 3.86 -30.12
CA PRO A 8 -7.25 3.24 -29.74
C PRO A 8 -7.73 3.83 -28.41
N ILE A 9 -9.04 3.88 -28.25
CA ILE A 9 -9.71 4.31 -27.02
C ILE A 9 -9.86 3.13 -26.06
N ILE A 10 -10.05 3.41 -24.77
CA ILE A 10 -10.44 2.39 -23.78
C ILE A 10 -11.85 1.91 -24.12
N LYS A 11 -11.98 0.60 -24.32
CA LYS A 11 -13.23 -0.09 -24.69
C LYS A 11 -13.91 -0.72 -23.48
N ALA A 12 -13.13 -1.35 -22.61
CA ALA A 12 -13.67 -2.06 -21.44
C ALA A 12 -12.65 -2.08 -20.29
N ILE A 13 -13.16 -2.22 -19.07
CA ILE A 13 -12.39 -2.53 -17.87
C ILE A 13 -12.97 -3.77 -17.22
N ARG A 14 -12.12 -4.65 -16.69
CA ARG A 14 -12.49 -5.84 -15.93
C ARG A 14 -11.70 -5.87 -14.63
N SER A 15 -12.30 -6.38 -13.57
CA SER A 15 -11.59 -6.62 -12.32
C SER A 15 -11.82 -8.03 -11.77
N TYR A 16 -10.81 -8.55 -11.09
CA TYR A 16 -10.79 -9.89 -10.53
C TYR A 16 -10.26 -9.84 -9.11
N VAL A 17 -10.89 -10.58 -8.21
CA VAL A 17 -10.29 -10.93 -6.92
C VAL A 17 -9.37 -12.12 -7.16
N ILE A 18 -8.18 -12.10 -6.58
CA ILE A 18 -7.25 -13.23 -6.67
C ILE A 18 -7.49 -14.15 -5.48
N ASP A 19 -7.93 -15.38 -5.76
CA ASP A 19 -8.19 -16.40 -4.75
C ASP A 19 -6.90 -16.97 -4.15
N GLY A 20 -6.97 -17.33 -2.87
CA GLY A 20 -5.85 -17.88 -2.12
C GLY A 20 -4.87 -16.83 -1.56
N VAL A 21 -3.63 -17.26 -1.35
CA VAL A 21 -2.56 -16.48 -0.69
C VAL A 21 -1.26 -16.57 -1.48
N GLY A 22 -0.36 -15.60 -1.29
CA GLY A 22 0.97 -15.57 -1.91
C GLY A 22 0.95 -15.33 -3.42
N SER A 23 -0.10 -14.67 -3.94
CA SER A 23 -0.25 -14.31 -5.36
C SER A 23 -0.93 -12.95 -5.47
N GLY A 24 -0.39 -12.08 -6.32
CA GLY A 24 -0.86 -10.70 -6.50
C GLY A 24 -0.24 -9.66 -5.56
N GLY A 25 -0.81 -8.45 -5.56
CA GLY A 25 -0.20 -7.28 -4.93
C GLY A 25 -0.46 -7.05 -3.44
N ASP A 26 -1.13 -7.95 -2.73
CA ASP A 26 -1.17 -7.93 -1.26
C ASP A 26 0.00 -8.74 -0.68
N TYR A 27 1.06 -8.03 -0.31
CA TYR A 27 2.30 -8.60 0.25
C TYR A 27 2.06 -9.43 1.51
N HIS A 28 1.03 -9.11 2.27
CA HIS A 28 0.80 -9.66 3.60
C HIS A 28 -0.22 -10.80 3.59
N ASN A 29 -0.96 -10.97 2.49
CA ASN A 29 -1.83 -12.12 2.28
C ASN A 29 -1.03 -13.35 1.84
N VAL A 30 -0.24 -13.88 2.77
CA VAL A 30 0.68 -15.02 2.59
C VAL A 30 0.30 -16.20 3.49
N LYS A 31 0.87 -17.37 3.22
CA LYS A 31 0.68 -18.57 4.04
C LYS A 31 1.28 -18.38 5.44
N GLY A 32 0.63 -18.93 6.46
CA GLY A 32 1.16 -18.98 7.83
C GLY A 32 2.56 -19.62 7.92
N GLY A 33 3.35 -19.15 8.86
CA GLY A 33 4.77 -19.45 9.04
C GLY A 33 5.71 -18.49 8.29
N HIS A 34 5.19 -17.56 7.49
CA HIS A 34 6.00 -16.56 6.81
C HIS A 34 6.39 -15.42 7.74
N TRP A 35 7.65 -14.98 7.70
CA TRP A 35 8.15 -13.90 8.56
C TRP A 35 7.33 -12.60 8.46
N LEU A 36 6.82 -12.25 7.27
CA LEU A 36 5.99 -11.07 7.03
C LEU A 36 4.78 -10.97 7.95
N ILE A 37 4.29 -12.09 8.48
CA ILE A 37 3.09 -12.12 9.32
C ILE A 37 3.30 -12.78 10.68
N ASP A 38 4.22 -13.73 10.82
CA ASP A 38 4.32 -14.58 12.03
C ASP A 38 5.66 -14.47 12.79
N SER A 39 6.59 -13.60 12.36
CA SER A 39 7.73 -13.23 13.22
C SER A 39 7.36 -12.10 14.18
N ASP A 40 8.18 -11.90 15.23
CA ASP A 40 8.01 -10.75 16.12
C ASP A 40 8.27 -9.46 15.31
N ILE A 41 7.23 -8.67 15.07
CA ILE A 41 7.25 -7.38 14.38
C ILE A 41 6.44 -6.39 15.21
N SER A 42 7.03 -5.23 15.49
CA SER A 42 6.37 -4.12 16.15
C SER A 42 5.39 -3.47 15.18
N THR A 43 4.15 -3.28 15.63
CA THR A 43 3.06 -2.70 14.84
C THR A 43 2.21 -1.76 15.71
N PRO A 44 1.33 -0.94 15.12
CA PRO A 44 0.38 -0.13 15.91
C PRO A 44 -0.52 -0.99 16.81
N CYS A 45 -0.78 -2.25 16.42
CA CYS A 45 -1.61 -3.19 17.16
C CYS A 45 -0.84 -4.01 18.22
N SER A 46 0.50 -3.90 18.27
CA SER A 46 1.32 -4.67 19.22
C SER A 46 1.13 -4.24 20.67
N ILE A 47 0.43 -3.13 20.95
CA ILE A 47 0.06 -2.70 22.30
C ILE A 47 -0.94 -3.65 22.98
N TRP A 48 -1.62 -4.50 22.22
CA TRP A 48 -2.56 -5.49 22.73
C TRP A 48 -1.97 -6.90 22.55
N ASP A 49 -1.80 -7.65 23.63
CA ASP A 49 -1.15 -8.97 23.59
C ASP A 49 -1.82 -9.96 22.62
N LYS A 50 -3.16 -9.87 22.48
CA LYS A 50 -3.93 -10.68 21.51
C LYS A 50 -3.47 -10.48 20.07
N TYR A 51 -2.95 -9.30 19.74
CA TYR A 51 -2.60 -8.89 18.37
C TYR A 51 -1.10 -8.82 18.10
N LYS A 52 -0.28 -9.01 19.14
CA LYS A 52 1.18 -8.85 19.08
C LYS A 52 1.91 -9.96 18.31
N LYS A 53 1.38 -11.18 18.32
CA LYS A 53 2.10 -12.37 17.83
C LYS A 53 2.01 -12.63 16.33
N SER A 54 0.99 -12.13 15.66
CA SER A 54 0.85 -12.28 14.22
C SER A 54 0.12 -11.08 13.63
N ARG A 55 0.57 -10.58 12.49
CA ARG A 55 -0.05 -9.45 11.81
C ARG A 55 -1.42 -9.80 11.22
N THR A 56 -1.65 -11.08 10.92
CA THR A 56 -2.98 -11.56 10.48
C THR A 56 -4.01 -11.53 11.59
N SER A 57 -3.59 -11.58 12.87
CA SER A 57 -4.53 -11.58 14.00
C SER A 57 -5.35 -10.30 14.12
N TRP A 58 -4.83 -9.16 13.64
CA TRP A 58 -5.52 -7.87 13.55
C TRP A 58 -5.98 -7.53 12.12
N GLY A 59 -5.78 -8.44 11.16
CA GLY A 59 -6.35 -8.35 9.82
C GLY A 59 -5.50 -7.61 8.80
N ILE A 60 -4.17 -7.66 8.87
CA ILE A 60 -3.31 -7.05 7.84
C ILE A 60 -3.62 -7.56 6.42
N ASN A 61 -4.01 -8.83 6.31
CA ASN A 61 -4.30 -9.53 5.06
C ASN A 61 -5.79 -9.55 4.72
N VAL A 62 -6.62 -8.77 5.41
CA VAL A 62 -8.09 -8.85 5.30
C VAL A 62 -8.61 -8.49 3.91
N LEU A 63 -7.85 -7.68 3.16
CA LEU A 63 -8.26 -7.19 1.85
C LEU A 63 -7.98 -8.22 0.76
N GLY A 64 -6.77 -8.79 0.74
CA GLY A 64 -6.32 -9.65 -0.35
C GLY A 64 -6.01 -8.86 -1.63
N SER A 65 -5.56 -9.60 -2.65
CA SER A 65 -5.14 -9.02 -3.92
C SER A 65 -6.29 -8.88 -4.91
N PHE A 66 -6.21 -7.90 -5.81
CA PHE A 66 -7.06 -7.79 -6.99
C PHE A 66 -6.25 -7.48 -8.25
N LEU A 67 -6.85 -7.73 -9.41
CA LEU A 67 -6.29 -7.46 -10.73
C LEU A 67 -7.27 -6.57 -11.51
N VAL A 68 -6.74 -5.57 -12.22
CA VAL A 68 -7.48 -4.78 -13.21
C VAL A 68 -6.93 -5.06 -14.60
N GLU A 69 -7.81 -5.35 -15.55
CA GLU A 69 -7.51 -5.38 -16.99
C GLU A 69 -8.24 -4.23 -17.70
N ILE A 70 -7.54 -3.51 -18.57
CA ILE A 70 -8.11 -2.47 -19.44
C ILE A 70 -7.87 -2.85 -20.89
N GLU A 71 -8.95 -3.04 -21.63
CA GLU A 71 -8.94 -3.39 -23.05
C GLU A 71 -9.16 -2.14 -23.90
N ALA A 72 -8.29 -1.92 -24.88
CA ALA A 72 -8.45 -0.88 -25.89
C ALA A 72 -9.30 -1.35 -27.08
N SER A 73 -9.75 -0.41 -27.92
CA SER A 73 -10.60 -0.71 -29.08
C SER A 73 -9.94 -1.56 -30.17
N ASP A 74 -8.60 -1.70 -30.15
CA ASP A 74 -7.86 -2.59 -31.05
C ASP A 74 -7.61 -3.99 -30.46
N GLY A 75 -8.12 -4.26 -29.25
CA GLY A 75 -7.97 -5.53 -28.54
C GLY A 75 -6.72 -5.62 -27.65
N THR A 76 -5.85 -4.61 -27.63
CA THR A 76 -4.70 -4.58 -26.71
C THR A 76 -5.18 -4.48 -25.27
N VAL A 77 -4.58 -5.27 -24.37
CA VAL A 77 -4.94 -5.29 -22.94
C VAL A 77 -3.75 -4.91 -22.08
N GLY A 78 -3.90 -3.82 -21.32
CA GLY A 78 -3.02 -3.49 -20.20
C GLY A 78 -3.60 -3.99 -18.89
N PHE A 79 -2.75 -4.28 -17.90
CA PHE A 79 -3.20 -4.75 -16.60
C PHE A 79 -2.24 -4.38 -15.47
N ALA A 80 -2.77 -4.40 -14.25
CA ALA A 80 -1.96 -4.30 -13.03
C ALA A 80 -2.67 -4.99 -11.85
N THR A 81 -1.88 -5.37 -10.84
CA THR A 81 -2.37 -5.89 -9.55
C THR A 81 -2.05 -4.93 -8.42
N GLY A 82 -2.71 -5.11 -7.28
CA GLY A 82 -2.46 -4.44 -6.01
C GLY A 82 -3.29 -5.12 -4.90
N PHE A 83 -3.18 -4.61 -3.69
CA PHE A 83 -4.07 -5.00 -2.59
C PHE A 83 -5.41 -4.23 -2.63
N GLY A 84 -6.47 -4.82 -2.08
CA GLY A 84 -7.78 -4.19 -1.95
C GLY A 84 -8.95 -5.13 -2.23
N GLY A 85 -8.68 -6.26 -2.88
CA GLY A 85 -9.61 -7.40 -3.06
C GLY A 85 -11.04 -7.01 -3.45
N PRO A 86 -12.07 -7.61 -2.81
CA PRO A 86 -13.47 -7.36 -3.14
C PRO A 86 -13.91 -5.88 -3.14
N PRO A 87 -13.66 -5.06 -2.09
CA PRO A 87 -14.11 -3.67 -2.12
C PRO A 87 -13.40 -2.85 -3.21
N ALA A 88 -12.16 -3.20 -3.57
CA ALA A 88 -11.49 -2.58 -4.71
C ALA A 88 -12.23 -2.81 -6.02
N CYS A 89 -12.52 -4.08 -6.35
CA CYS A 89 -13.28 -4.43 -7.55
C CYS A 89 -14.65 -3.75 -7.61
N TRP A 90 -15.34 -3.63 -6.47
CA TRP A 90 -16.63 -2.92 -6.41
C TRP A 90 -16.49 -1.45 -6.82
N ILE A 91 -15.49 -0.74 -6.28
CA ILE A 91 -15.27 0.69 -6.56
C ILE A 91 -14.79 0.91 -8.00
N VAL A 92 -13.96 0.00 -8.55
CA VAL A 92 -13.55 0.03 -9.97
C VAL A 92 -14.77 0.21 -10.87
N HIS A 93 -15.78 -0.65 -10.70
CA HIS A 93 -16.96 -0.66 -11.58
C HIS A 93 -18.04 0.34 -11.17
N LYS A 94 -18.34 0.47 -9.87
CA LYS A 94 -19.43 1.35 -9.41
C LYS A 94 -19.06 2.82 -9.43
N HIS A 95 -17.77 3.15 -9.35
CA HIS A 95 -17.30 4.52 -9.43
C HIS A 95 -16.45 4.79 -10.67
N PHE A 96 -15.24 4.22 -10.75
CA PHE A 96 -14.20 4.77 -11.63
C PHE A 96 -14.37 4.46 -13.13
N GLU A 97 -15.03 3.35 -13.47
CA GLU A 97 -15.31 2.94 -14.86
C GLU A 97 -15.92 4.07 -15.71
N ARG A 98 -16.76 4.91 -15.11
CA ARG A 98 -17.43 6.04 -15.80
C ARG A 98 -16.47 7.06 -16.42
N PHE A 99 -15.23 7.14 -15.94
CA PHE A 99 -14.21 8.05 -16.46
C PHE A 99 -13.34 7.39 -17.54
N LEU A 100 -13.35 6.06 -17.61
CA LEU A 100 -12.42 5.27 -18.42
C LEU A 100 -13.03 4.90 -19.78
N ILE A 101 -14.28 4.45 -19.81
CA ILE A 101 -14.90 3.96 -21.06
C ILE A 101 -14.98 5.09 -22.10
N GLY A 102 -14.43 4.82 -23.28
CA GLY A 102 -14.36 5.77 -24.39
C GLY A 102 -13.22 6.80 -24.30
N ALA A 103 -12.45 6.81 -23.21
CA ALA A 103 -11.35 7.74 -23.04
C ALA A 103 -10.12 7.33 -23.86
N ASP A 104 -9.30 8.31 -24.24
CA ASP A 104 -7.96 8.08 -24.76
C ASP A 104 -7.02 7.69 -23.60
N PRO A 105 -6.38 6.51 -23.62
CA PRO A 105 -5.53 6.06 -22.52
C PRO A 105 -4.30 6.94 -22.30
N ARG A 106 -3.93 7.80 -23.26
CA ARG A 106 -2.81 8.75 -23.10
C ARG A 106 -3.14 9.90 -22.15
N ASN A 107 -4.42 10.11 -21.84
CA ASN A 107 -4.89 11.18 -20.96
C ASN A 107 -4.70 10.85 -19.48
N THR A 108 -3.55 10.27 -19.11
CA THR A 108 -3.24 9.79 -17.75
C THR A 108 -3.48 10.86 -16.69
N ASN A 109 -3.01 12.09 -16.93
CA ASN A 109 -3.26 13.23 -16.03
C ASN A 109 -4.75 13.54 -15.84
N LEU A 110 -5.55 13.53 -16.92
CA LEU A 110 -6.99 13.81 -16.83
C LEU A 110 -7.71 12.71 -16.04
N LEU A 111 -7.43 11.45 -16.37
CA LEU A 111 -8.07 10.30 -15.75
C LEU A 111 -7.74 10.23 -14.25
N PHE A 112 -6.47 10.45 -13.90
CA PHE A 112 -6.06 10.56 -12.49
C PHE A 112 -6.82 11.67 -11.76
N GLU A 113 -6.84 12.90 -12.30
CA GLU A 113 -7.51 14.03 -11.64
C GLU A 113 -9.01 13.80 -11.48
N GLN A 114 -9.68 13.23 -12.49
CA GLN A 114 -11.10 12.89 -12.41
C GLN A 114 -11.37 11.87 -11.31
N MET A 115 -10.64 10.75 -11.30
CA MET A 115 -10.82 9.70 -10.28
C MET A 115 -10.49 10.21 -8.87
N TYR A 116 -9.39 10.94 -8.70
CA TYR A 116 -8.97 11.48 -7.40
C TYR A 116 -9.98 12.50 -6.86
N ARG A 117 -10.39 13.47 -7.69
CA ARG A 117 -11.30 14.53 -7.24
C ARG A 117 -12.73 14.02 -7.06
N ALA A 118 -13.20 13.11 -7.91
CA ALA A 118 -14.53 12.51 -7.77
C ALA A 118 -14.64 11.60 -6.54
N SER A 119 -13.55 10.99 -6.11
CA SER A 119 -13.51 10.20 -4.87
C SER A 119 -13.11 10.99 -3.62
N MET A 120 -12.82 12.28 -3.74
CA MET A 120 -12.31 13.12 -2.64
C MET A 120 -13.19 13.09 -1.39
N PHE A 121 -14.50 12.91 -1.53
CA PHE A 121 -15.45 12.90 -0.40
C PHE A 121 -15.38 11.64 0.48
N TYR A 122 -14.75 10.56 0.00
CA TYR A 122 -14.56 9.31 0.75
C TYR A 122 -13.15 8.71 0.62
N GLY A 123 -12.25 9.40 -0.09
CA GLY A 123 -10.89 8.98 -0.37
C GLY A 123 -9.86 9.99 0.13
N ARG A 124 -9.05 10.54 -0.79
CA ARG A 124 -7.80 11.29 -0.56
C ARG A 124 -6.62 10.47 -0.05
N LYS A 125 -6.85 9.44 0.76
CA LYS A 125 -5.86 8.51 1.31
C LYS A 125 -6.43 7.08 1.37
N GLY A 126 -5.58 6.08 1.56
CA GLY A 126 -5.98 4.69 1.83
C GLY A 126 -6.59 3.96 0.62
N LEU A 127 -7.49 3.03 0.91
CA LEU A 127 -8.05 2.07 -0.06
C LEU A 127 -8.55 2.70 -1.37
N PRO A 128 -9.34 3.80 -1.38
CA PRO A 128 -9.75 4.45 -2.64
C PRO A 128 -8.58 4.86 -3.54
N ILE A 129 -7.45 5.27 -2.97
CA ILE A 129 -6.28 5.71 -3.73
C ILE A 129 -5.46 4.51 -4.23
N ALA A 130 -5.40 3.42 -3.46
CA ALA A 130 -4.82 2.17 -3.95
C ALA A 130 -5.55 1.65 -5.20
N ILE A 131 -6.88 1.79 -5.23
CA ILE A 131 -7.68 1.41 -6.39
C ILE A 131 -7.35 2.28 -7.61
N ILE A 132 -7.24 3.60 -7.42
CA ILE A 132 -6.81 4.52 -8.49
C ILE A 132 -5.41 4.13 -8.99
N SER A 133 -4.50 3.77 -8.08
CA SER A 133 -3.13 3.40 -8.43
C SER A 133 -3.07 2.18 -9.34
N VAL A 134 -3.83 1.13 -9.04
CA VAL A 134 -3.87 -0.09 -9.88
C VAL A 134 -4.51 0.20 -11.24
N ILE A 135 -5.55 1.04 -11.30
CA ILE A 135 -6.12 1.50 -12.58
C ILE A 135 -5.07 2.28 -13.39
N ASP A 136 -4.36 3.23 -12.77
CA ASP A 136 -3.33 4.04 -13.42
C ASP A 136 -2.18 3.17 -13.95
N LEU A 137 -1.73 2.19 -13.16
CA LEU A 137 -0.73 1.21 -13.60
C LEU A 137 -1.23 0.37 -14.79
N ALA A 138 -2.49 -0.08 -14.79
CA ALA A 138 -3.06 -0.79 -15.93
C ALA A 138 -3.12 0.09 -17.20
N ILE A 139 -3.35 1.40 -17.06
CA ILE A 139 -3.29 2.36 -18.16
C ILE A 139 -1.85 2.50 -18.68
N TRP A 140 -0.85 2.63 -17.81
CA TRP A 140 0.56 2.71 -18.21
C TRP A 140 1.04 1.43 -18.91
N ASP A 141 0.63 0.27 -18.41
CA ASP A 141 0.89 -1.01 -19.05
C ASP A 141 0.27 -1.07 -20.46
N LEU A 142 -0.99 -0.62 -20.60
CA LEU A 142 -1.67 -0.50 -21.89
C LEU A 142 -0.92 0.43 -22.84
N LEU A 143 -0.45 1.59 -22.38
CA LEU A 143 0.31 2.54 -23.19
C LEU A 143 1.62 1.93 -23.69
N GLY A 144 2.37 1.23 -22.83
CA GLY A 144 3.60 0.55 -23.21
C GLY A 144 3.34 -0.55 -24.24
N LYS A 145 2.32 -1.38 -24.05
CA LYS A 145 1.92 -2.42 -25.00
C LYS A 145 1.47 -1.86 -26.34
N LEU A 146 0.65 -0.81 -26.35
CA LEU A 146 0.23 -0.13 -27.58
C LEU A 146 1.43 0.45 -28.34
N ARG A 147 2.45 0.94 -27.64
CA ARG A 147 3.67 1.48 -28.27
C ARG A 147 4.73 0.44 -28.57
N ASN A 148 4.58 -0.78 -28.05
CA ASN A 148 5.61 -1.81 -28.03
C ASN A 148 6.91 -1.30 -27.38
N GLU A 149 6.77 -0.57 -26.27
CA GLU A 149 7.86 0.01 -25.49
C GLU A 149 7.69 -0.30 -24.00
N PRO A 150 8.78 -0.50 -23.25
CA PRO A 150 8.72 -0.61 -21.80
C PRO A 150 8.36 0.73 -21.16
N VAL A 151 7.65 0.71 -20.03
CA VAL A 151 7.15 1.93 -19.37
C VAL A 151 8.28 2.92 -19.05
N TYR A 152 9.48 2.46 -18.70
CA TYR A 152 10.60 3.32 -18.32
C TYR A 152 11.06 4.22 -19.50
N ARG A 153 10.92 3.74 -20.74
CA ARG A 153 11.21 4.52 -21.96
C ARG A 153 10.18 5.62 -22.20
N LEU A 154 8.96 5.45 -21.70
CA LEU A 154 7.87 6.42 -21.83
C LEU A 154 7.88 7.54 -20.78
N ILE A 155 8.64 7.38 -19.69
CA ILE A 155 8.64 8.30 -18.54
C ILE A 155 9.97 9.03 -18.31
N GLY A 156 10.93 8.90 -19.24
CA GLY A 156 12.22 9.61 -19.16
C GLY A 156 13.39 8.85 -19.77
N GLY A 157 13.23 7.56 -20.07
CA GLY A 157 14.34 6.69 -20.45
C GLY A 157 15.05 6.12 -19.23
N ALA A 158 16.25 5.61 -19.41
CA ALA A 158 17.09 5.12 -18.32
C ALA A 158 18.03 6.24 -17.86
N ALA A 159 17.91 6.70 -16.61
CA ALA A 159 18.89 7.57 -15.97
C ALA A 159 20.12 6.79 -15.46
N ARG A 160 19.99 5.45 -15.39
CA ARG A 160 21.02 4.49 -15.02
C ARG A 160 20.77 3.17 -15.74
N GLU A 161 21.82 2.42 -16.09
CA GLU A 161 21.67 1.12 -16.77
C GLU A 161 21.48 -0.05 -15.79
N ARG A 162 21.71 0.18 -14.50
CA ARG A 162 21.62 -0.80 -13.41
C ARG A 162 20.87 -0.20 -12.23
N ILE A 163 19.99 -1.00 -11.63
CA ILE A 163 19.32 -0.73 -10.35
C ILE A 163 19.95 -1.65 -9.30
N ASP A 164 20.54 -1.07 -8.27
CA ASP A 164 21.03 -1.81 -7.11
C ASP A 164 19.94 -1.91 -6.03
N PHE A 165 19.85 -3.06 -5.38
CA PHE A 165 18.81 -3.36 -4.41
C PHE A 165 19.37 -3.52 -3.00
N TYR A 166 18.59 -3.07 -2.01
CA TYR A 166 18.68 -3.59 -0.65
C TYR A 166 17.55 -4.60 -0.41
N CYS A 167 17.74 -5.51 0.56
CA CYS A 167 16.76 -6.55 0.86
C CYS A 167 16.12 -6.31 2.23
N THR A 168 14.79 -6.34 2.30
CA THR A 168 14.03 -6.23 3.55
C THR A 168 13.61 -7.61 4.02
N GLY A 169 14.05 -8.01 5.21
CA GLY A 169 13.76 -9.33 5.77
C GLY A 169 14.55 -9.62 7.04
N PRO A 170 14.29 -10.77 7.68
CA PRO A 170 14.90 -11.12 8.97
C PRO A 170 16.37 -11.57 8.88
N GLU A 171 16.89 -11.84 7.67
CA GLU A 171 18.17 -12.54 7.48
C GLU A 171 19.15 -11.69 6.65
N PRO A 172 19.78 -10.66 7.26
CA PRO A 172 20.66 -9.74 6.53
C PRO A 172 21.97 -10.40 6.04
N THR A 173 22.37 -11.53 6.64
CA THR A 173 23.50 -12.34 6.14
C THR A 173 23.18 -12.99 4.80
N ALA A 174 21.94 -13.45 4.60
CA ALA A 174 21.48 -13.98 3.32
C ALA A 174 21.41 -12.87 2.27
N ALA A 175 20.88 -11.69 2.63
CA ALA A 175 20.88 -10.53 1.75
C ALA A 175 22.30 -10.17 1.27
N LYS A 176 23.26 -10.08 2.20
CA LYS A 176 24.67 -9.83 1.88
C LYS A 176 25.25 -10.88 0.93
N ALA A 177 24.97 -12.17 1.19
CA ALA A 177 25.46 -13.27 0.37
C ALA A 177 24.85 -13.27 -1.05
N MET A 178 23.61 -12.80 -1.21
CA MET A 178 22.92 -12.69 -2.50
C MET A 178 23.33 -11.45 -3.32
N GLY A 179 24.19 -10.58 -2.78
CA GLY A 179 24.73 -9.41 -3.48
C GLY A 179 23.91 -8.13 -3.32
N PHE A 180 22.90 -8.11 -2.45
CA PHE A 180 22.22 -6.87 -2.07
C PHE A 180 23.21 -5.93 -1.36
N TRP A 181 23.09 -4.62 -1.60
CA TRP A 181 24.05 -3.66 -1.05
C TRP A 181 23.84 -3.38 0.45
N GLY A 182 22.67 -3.71 0.98
CA GLY A 182 22.29 -3.54 2.39
C GLY A 182 21.08 -4.38 2.75
N ALA A 183 20.71 -4.39 4.03
CA ALA A 183 19.51 -5.07 4.50
C ALA A 183 18.69 -4.26 5.50
N LYS A 184 17.36 -4.32 5.40
CA LYS A 184 16.42 -3.72 6.35
C LYS A 184 15.75 -4.80 7.19
N VAL A 185 15.87 -4.71 8.51
CA VAL A 185 15.28 -5.69 9.44
C VAL A 185 14.07 -5.10 10.16
N PRO A 186 12.98 -5.87 10.38
CA PRO A 186 11.82 -5.39 11.11
C PRO A 186 12.09 -5.34 12.61
N LEU A 187 11.76 -4.23 13.26
CA LEU A 187 11.91 -4.06 14.70
C LEU A 187 10.91 -4.96 15.45
N PRO A 188 11.33 -5.79 16.42
CA PRO A 188 10.43 -6.80 16.99
C PRO A 188 9.49 -6.30 18.10
N PHE A 189 9.90 -5.33 18.93
CA PHE A 189 9.13 -4.92 20.12
C PHE A 189 8.65 -3.47 20.04
N CYS A 190 7.49 -3.20 20.63
CA CYS A 190 6.81 -1.90 20.57
C CYS A 190 7.01 -1.08 21.86
N PRO A 191 6.61 0.21 21.89
CA PRO A 191 6.75 1.04 23.08
C PRO A 191 6.05 0.51 24.33
N ALA A 192 4.93 -0.23 24.17
CA ALA A 192 4.21 -0.83 25.29
C ALA A 192 4.98 -1.95 26.00
N ASP A 193 6.02 -2.52 25.38
CA ASP A 193 6.94 -3.46 26.02
C ASP A 193 7.99 -2.77 26.93
N GLY A 194 7.92 -1.43 27.03
CA GLY A 194 8.72 -0.60 27.93
C GLY A 194 10.22 -0.74 27.73
N HIS A 195 10.99 -0.44 28.78
CA HIS A 195 12.45 -0.53 28.73
C HIS A 195 12.97 -1.96 28.52
N GLU A 196 12.18 -2.98 28.83
CA GLU A 196 12.56 -4.37 28.52
C GLU A 196 12.51 -4.62 27.01
N GLY A 197 11.41 -4.27 26.34
CA GLY A 197 11.30 -4.34 24.88
C GLY A 197 12.38 -3.52 24.20
N LEU A 198 12.66 -2.32 24.71
CA LEU A 198 13.75 -1.49 24.21
C LEU A 198 15.12 -2.19 24.29
N ARG A 199 15.46 -2.81 25.44
CA ARG A 199 16.74 -3.55 25.58
C ARG A 199 16.80 -4.73 24.61
N LYS A 200 15.68 -5.44 24.41
CA LYS A 200 15.60 -6.57 23.47
C LYS A 200 15.75 -6.10 22.01
N ASN A 201 15.17 -4.96 21.66
CA ASN A 201 15.36 -4.33 20.35
C ASN A 201 16.83 -3.96 20.09
N VAL A 202 17.49 -3.32 21.07
CA VAL A 202 18.93 -2.98 20.96
C VAL A 202 19.77 -4.25 20.77
N GLU A 203 19.48 -5.31 21.51
CA GLU A 203 20.19 -6.58 21.39
C GLU A 203 19.91 -7.30 20.07
N PHE A 204 18.67 -7.24 19.59
CA PHE A 204 18.29 -7.75 18.27
C PHE A 204 19.11 -7.08 17.16
N LEU A 205 19.25 -5.75 17.19
CA LEU A 205 20.03 -5.01 16.21
C LEU A 205 21.53 -5.27 16.34
N ARG A 206 22.04 -5.39 17.58
CA ARG A 206 23.45 -5.72 17.83
C ARG A 206 23.84 -7.06 17.20
N LYS A 207 23.03 -8.09 17.39
CA LYS A 207 23.26 -9.42 16.79
C LYS A 207 23.29 -9.36 15.26
N HIS A 208 22.43 -8.56 14.65
CA HIS A 208 22.47 -8.35 13.20
C HIS A 208 23.74 -7.63 12.76
N ARG A 209 24.11 -6.52 13.42
CA ARG A 209 25.37 -5.81 13.15
C ARG A 209 26.58 -6.74 13.25
N GLU A 210 26.67 -7.54 14.31
CA GLU A 210 27.75 -8.51 14.50
C GLU A 210 27.79 -9.57 13.39
N SER A 211 26.63 -10.07 12.94
CA SER A 211 26.58 -11.14 11.93
C SER A 211 26.95 -10.69 10.52
N VAL A 212 26.76 -9.41 10.18
CA VAL A 212 27.11 -8.86 8.85
C VAL A 212 28.44 -8.10 8.81
N GLY A 213 29.04 -7.84 9.98
CA GLY A 213 30.25 -7.03 10.13
C GLY A 213 29.96 -5.52 10.15
N PRO A 214 31.00 -4.68 10.35
CA PRO A 214 30.82 -3.25 10.62
C PRO A 214 30.36 -2.43 9.40
N ASP A 215 30.69 -2.86 8.18
CA ASP A 215 30.52 -2.04 6.97
C ASP A 215 29.22 -2.30 6.20
N PHE A 216 28.60 -3.48 6.38
CA PHE A 216 27.38 -3.81 5.65
C PHE A 216 26.21 -2.95 6.17
N PRO A 217 25.53 -2.18 5.30
CA PRO A 217 24.43 -1.32 5.73
C PRO A 217 23.27 -2.12 6.34
N ILE A 218 22.85 -1.71 7.54
CA ILE A 218 21.67 -2.21 8.23
C ILE A 218 20.70 -1.05 8.41
N MET A 219 19.46 -1.28 8.02
CA MET A 219 18.33 -0.37 8.19
C MET A 219 17.31 -1.01 9.12
N VAL A 220 16.45 -0.21 9.75
CA VAL A 220 15.47 -0.70 10.71
C VAL A 220 14.07 -0.24 10.31
N ASP A 221 13.20 -1.19 10.02
CA ASP A 221 11.78 -0.95 9.76
C ASP A 221 10.98 -0.97 11.06
N CYS A 222 10.20 0.07 11.32
CA CYS A 222 9.41 0.19 12.54
C CYS A 222 7.90 0.07 12.31
N TYR A 223 7.44 -0.09 11.08
CA TYR A 223 6.03 -0.22 10.68
C TYR A 223 5.07 0.63 11.51
N MET A 224 5.23 1.95 11.45
CA MET A 224 4.39 2.98 12.10
C MET A 224 4.08 2.77 13.60
N SER A 225 4.93 2.04 14.32
CA SER A 225 4.60 1.49 15.65
C SER A 225 5.12 2.29 16.84
N LEU A 226 6.03 3.24 16.62
CA LEU A 226 6.70 3.96 17.70
C LEU A 226 6.07 5.33 17.95
N ASN A 227 6.65 6.04 18.90
CA ASN A 227 6.36 7.44 19.20
C ASN A 227 7.67 8.22 19.34
N VAL A 228 7.59 9.56 19.30
CA VAL A 228 8.76 10.44 19.33
C VAL A 228 9.71 10.11 20.51
N PRO A 229 9.27 10.03 21.78
CA PRO A 229 10.17 9.69 22.89
C PRO A 229 10.89 8.34 22.73
N TYR A 230 10.16 7.29 22.35
CA TYR A 230 10.74 5.96 22.20
C TYR A 230 11.75 5.91 21.04
N THR A 231 11.43 6.54 19.91
CA THR A 231 12.34 6.65 18.75
C THR A 231 13.64 7.38 19.13
N ILE A 232 13.54 8.47 19.90
CA ILE A 232 14.73 9.19 20.39
C ILE A 232 15.57 8.28 21.30
N GLU A 233 14.95 7.55 22.22
CA GLU A 233 15.68 6.71 23.17
C GLU A 233 16.36 5.51 22.49
N ILE A 234 15.66 4.81 21.59
CA ILE A 234 16.22 3.64 20.89
C ILE A 234 17.34 4.05 19.93
N ALA A 235 17.16 5.12 19.16
CA ALA A 235 18.19 5.61 18.24
C ALA A 235 19.49 5.97 19.00
N LYS A 236 19.36 6.64 20.15
CA LYS A 236 20.49 6.95 21.03
C LYS A 236 21.22 5.69 21.52
N LYS A 237 20.48 4.65 21.90
CA LYS A 237 21.05 3.39 22.42
C LYS A 237 21.63 2.48 21.35
N CYS A 238 21.44 2.82 20.08
CA CYS A 238 21.98 2.10 18.93
C CYS A 238 23.00 2.93 18.12
N GLU A 239 23.49 4.05 18.67
CA GLU A 239 24.50 4.90 18.01
C GLU A 239 25.77 4.12 17.64
N ASP A 240 26.17 3.17 18.48
CA ASP A 240 27.33 2.28 18.26
C ASP A 240 27.11 1.24 17.14
N LEU A 241 25.87 1.03 16.72
CA LEU A 241 25.51 0.02 15.72
C LEU A 241 25.56 0.54 14.28
N ASN A 242 25.80 1.85 14.08
CA ASN A 242 25.87 2.48 12.76
C ASN A 242 24.68 2.10 11.86
N ILE A 243 23.45 2.28 12.39
CA ILE A 243 22.22 2.07 11.61
C ILE A 243 22.17 3.10 10.47
N ASN A 244 21.94 2.64 9.24
CA ASN A 244 21.95 3.51 8.07
C ASN A 244 20.75 4.47 8.04
N TRP A 245 19.54 3.94 8.30
CA TRP A 245 18.33 4.73 8.55
C TRP A 245 17.32 3.98 9.42
N TRP A 246 16.41 4.75 10.01
CA TRP A 246 15.22 4.28 10.72
C TRP A 246 13.96 4.62 9.91
N GLU A 247 13.17 3.61 9.59
CA GLU A 247 12.04 3.71 8.68
C GLU A 247 10.71 3.61 9.40
N GLU A 248 9.79 4.49 8.99
CA GLU A 248 8.40 4.57 9.43
C GLU A 248 8.26 4.42 10.96
N CYS A 249 9.07 5.18 11.69
CA CYS A 249 9.05 5.17 13.16
C CYS A 249 7.67 5.56 13.72
N LEU A 250 7.05 6.58 13.12
CA LEU A 250 5.81 7.18 13.61
C LEU A 250 4.62 6.75 12.76
N THR A 251 3.42 6.89 13.32
CA THR A 251 2.18 6.84 12.55
C THR A 251 2.21 7.85 11.39
N PRO A 252 1.63 7.53 10.21
CA PRO A 252 1.50 8.49 9.10
C PRO A 252 0.79 9.79 9.51
N ASP A 253 -0.04 9.74 10.55
CA ASP A 253 -0.75 10.91 11.10
C ASP A 253 0.17 11.90 11.85
N ASP A 254 1.38 11.49 12.27
CA ASP A 254 2.32 12.31 13.05
C ASP A 254 3.66 12.49 12.33
N THR A 255 3.61 12.85 11.05
CA THR A 255 4.84 13.22 10.31
C THR A 255 5.50 14.49 10.89
N ASP A 256 4.72 15.38 11.50
CA ASP A 256 5.25 16.58 12.18
C ASP A 256 6.21 16.20 13.33
N GLY A 257 6.03 15.02 13.95
CA GLY A 257 6.93 14.48 14.97
C GLY A 257 8.38 14.27 14.51
N PHE A 258 8.65 14.13 13.21
CA PHE A 258 10.02 14.00 12.69
C PHE A 258 10.88 15.25 12.94
N GLU A 259 10.29 16.45 13.06
CA GLU A 259 11.03 17.64 13.47
C GLU A 259 11.65 17.47 14.87
N GLN A 260 10.89 16.87 15.79
CA GLN A 260 11.35 16.61 17.15
C GLN A 260 12.45 15.54 17.18
N ILE A 261 12.29 14.49 16.36
CA ILE A 261 13.29 13.43 16.21
C ILE A 261 14.58 14.00 15.63
N LYS A 262 14.52 14.79 14.55
CA LYS A 262 15.70 15.44 13.94
C LYS A 262 16.37 16.44 14.89
N ARG A 263 15.62 17.13 15.76
CA ARG A 263 16.22 17.97 16.81
C ARG A 263 17.07 17.16 17.80
N ALA A 264 16.66 15.94 18.14
CA ALA A 264 17.42 15.07 19.03
C ALA A 264 18.59 14.36 18.31
N HIS A 265 18.37 13.95 17.05
CA HIS A 265 19.27 13.13 16.25
C HIS A 265 19.52 13.72 14.85
N PRO A 266 20.13 14.91 14.74
CA PRO A 266 20.24 15.63 13.46
C PRO A 266 21.17 14.94 12.45
N THR A 267 22.02 14.03 12.91
CA THR A 267 23.00 13.30 12.07
C THR A 267 22.52 11.91 11.64
N LEU A 268 21.40 11.42 12.20
CA LEU A 268 20.82 10.13 11.82
C LEU A 268 19.80 10.31 10.69
N LYS A 269 19.63 9.26 9.88
CA LYS A 269 18.65 9.26 8.79
C LYS A 269 17.32 8.68 9.24
N PHE A 270 16.24 9.32 8.82
CA PHE A 270 14.87 8.90 9.04
C PHE A 270 14.09 8.93 7.73
N THR A 271 13.26 7.92 7.52
CA THR A 271 12.51 7.72 6.28
C THR A 271 11.07 7.32 6.60
N THR A 272 10.14 7.60 5.69
CA THR A 272 8.73 7.18 5.79
C THR A 272 8.02 7.38 4.45
N GLY A 273 6.77 6.93 4.36
CA GLY A 273 5.85 7.33 3.30
C GLY A 273 5.14 6.19 2.59
N GLU A 274 5.38 4.92 2.94
CA GLU A 274 4.67 3.81 2.32
C GLU A 274 3.15 3.94 2.54
N HIS A 275 2.72 4.34 3.74
CA HIS A 275 1.32 4.63 4.08
C HIS A 275 0.93 6.10 3.86
N GLU A 276 1.60 6.82 2.94
CA GLU A 276 1.20 8.17 2.53
C GLU A 276 0.73 8.21 1.06
N TYR A 277 -0.15 9.16 0.74
CA TYR A 277 -0.93 9.19 -0.49
C TYR A 277 -0.99 10.59 -1.09
N SER A 278 -1.05 10.62 -2.42
CA SER A 278 -1.14 11.81 -3.28
C SER A 278 0.03 12.79 -3.14
N ARG A 279 0.22 13.63 -4.17
CA ARG A 279 1.18 14.73 -4.12
C ARG A 279 0.96 15.69 -2.96
N TYR A 280 -0.27 15.80 -2.46
CA TYR A 280 -0.59 16.67 -1.32
C TYR A 280 -0.09 16.10 0.01
N GLY A 281 -0.15 14.77 0.18
CA GLY A 281 0.43 14.10 1.34
C GLY A 281 1.95 14.18 1.30
N PHE A 282 2.58 13.76 0.21
CA PHE A 282 4.04 13.77 0.09
C PHE A 282 4.67 15.16 0.15
N ARG A 283 3.95 16.21 -0.25
CA ARG A 283 4.40 17.60 -0.01
C ARG A 283 4.75 17.83 1.47
N LYS A 284 3.95 17.31 2.40
CA LYS A 284 4.18 17.46 3.85
C LYS A 284 5.45 16.76 4.32
N LEU A 285 5.81 15.64 3.70
CA LEU A 285 7.05 14.91 4.01
C LEU A 285 8.30 15.62 3.47
N ILE A 286 8.15 16.41 2.40
CA ILE A 286 9.25 17.20 1.79
C ILE A 286 9.45 18.52 2.55
N GLU A 287 8.37 19.15 3.03
CA GLU A 287 8.43 20.37 3.84
C GLU A 287 9.35 20.19 5.06
N GLY A 288 10.23 21.17 5.30
CA GLY A 288 11.19 21.14 6.41
C GLY A 288 12.38 20.20 6.22
N ARG A 289 12.37 19.28 5.23
CA ARG A 289 13.47 18.33 4.93
C ARG A 289 13.88 17.49 6.14
N ASN A 290 12.92 17.12 6.99
CA ASN A 290 13.14 16.31 8.18
C ASN A 290 13.24 14.79 7.88
N LEU A 291 12.99 14.40 6.63
CA LEU A 291 13.08 13.03 6.14
C LEU A 291 14.13 12.97 5.04
N ASP A 292 15.03 12.00 5.14
CA ASP A 292 16.17 11.84 4.24
C ASP A 292 15.78 11.11 2.95
N ILE A 293 14.73 10.29 2.99
CA ILE A 293 14.17 9.54 1.87
C ILE A 293 12.64 9.47 2.06
N ILE A 294 11.88 9.64 0.98
CA ILE A 294 10.44 9.35 0.97
C ILE A 294 10.15 8.06 0.19
N GLN A 295 9.24 7.24 0.70
CA GLN A 295 9.09 5.84 0.28
C GLN A 295 7.66 5.45 -0.14
N PRO A 296 7.06 6.13 -1.14
CA PRO A 296 5.73 5.79 -1.61
C PRO A 296 5.65 4.35 -2.16
N ASP A 297 4.57 3.62 -1.87
CA ASP A 297 4.22 2.44 -2.65
C ASP A 297 3.45 2.86 -3.92
N VAL A 298 3.93 2.44 -5.10
CA VAL A 298 3.34 2.85 -6.38
C VAL A 298 1.92 2.31 -6.61
N MET A 299 1.59 1.17 -6.00
CA MET A 299 0.25 0.59 -6.03
C MET A 299 -0.69 1.25 -5.00
N TRP A 300 -0.19 2.14 -4.13
CA TRP A 300 -1.00 2.73 -3.06
C TRP A 300 -1.14 4.25 -3.19
N LEU A 301 -0.07 4.99 -3.48
CA LEU A 301 -0.08 6.46 -3.35
C LEU A 301 -1.00 7.20 -4.33
N GLY A 302 -1.34 6.58 -5.46
CA GLY A 302 -2.05 7.19 -6.58
C GLY A 302 -1.58 6.73 -7.96
N GLY A 303 -0.62 5.80 -8.06
CA GLY A 303 -0.12 5.26 -9.32
C GLY A 303 1.13 5.99 -9.86
N MET A 304 1.62 5.51 -11.01
CA MET A 304 2.80 6.04 -11.70
C MET A 304 2.61 7.53 -12.06
N THR A 305 1.42 7.92 -12.52
CA THR A 305 1.11 9.31 -12.90
C THR A 305 1.30 10.29 -11.73
N GLU A 306 0.96 9.88 -10.51
CA GLU A 306 1.13 10.71 -9.33
C GLU A 306 2.55 10.58 -8.75
N LEU A 307 3.16 9.39 -8.81
CA LEU A 307 4.53 9.15 -8.38
C LEU A 307 5.54 10.01 -9.14
N LEU A 308 5.36 10.19 -10.45
CA LEU A 308 6.19 11.11 -11.25
C LEU A 308 6.15 12.55 -10.73
N LYS A 309 4.99 13.01 -10.24
CA LYS A 309 4.83 14.36 -9.66
C LYS A 309 5.46 14.46 -8.27
N VAL A 310 5.30 13.43 -7.45
CA VAL A 310 5.97 13.33 -6.13
C VAL A 310 7.49 13.36 -6.30
N SER A 311 8.01 12.56 -7.23
CA SER A 311 9.43 12.52 -7.60
C SER A 311 9.95 13.87 -8.04
N ALA A 312 9.26 14.55 -8.95
CA ALA A 312 9.64 15.88 -9.41
C ALA A 312 9.67 16.92 -8.28
N MET A 313 8.71 16.85 -7.35
CA MET A 313 8.68 17.73 -6.19
C MET A 313 9.85 17.46 -5.23
N ALA A 314 10.15 16.19 -4.94
CA ALA A 314 11.28 15.80 -4.09
C ALA A 314 12.63 16.14 -4.74
N ALA A 315 12.73 16.00 -6.07
CA ALA A 315 13.93 16.32 -6.84
C ALA A 315 14.31 17.80 -6.74
N ALA A 316 13.33 18.71 -6.61
CA ALA A 316 13.60 20.13 -6.40
C ALA A 316 14.27 20.45 -5.05
N TYR A 317 14.30 19.49 -4.12
CA TYR A 317 14.92 19.59 -2.79
C TYR A 317 16.05 18.57 -2.59
N ASP A 318 16.47 17.89 -3.67
CA ASP A 318 17.46 16.81 -3.66
C ASP A 318 17.11 15.66 -2.69
N ILE A 319 15.81 15.43 -2.45
CA ILE A 319 15.35 14.33 -1.61
C ILE A 319 15.17 13.09 -2.50
N PRO A 320 15.85 11.97 -2.18
CA PRO A 320 15.65 10.70 -2.85
C PRO A 320 14.22 10.16 -2.67
N VAL A 321 13.70 9.55 -3.73
CA VAL A 321 12.49 8.73 -3.68
C VAL A 321 12.89 7.27 -3.87
N VAL A 322 12.57 6.43 -2.91
CA VAL A 322 12.86 4.99 -2.97
C VAL A 322 11.56 4.25 -2.66
N PRO A 323 10.79 3.84 -3.68
CA PRO A 323 9.50 3.23 -3.47
C PRO A 323 9.55 1.98 -2.58
N HIS A 324 8.55 1.81 -1.73
CA HIS A 324 8.28 0.54 -1.05
C HIS A 324 8.13 -0.57 -2.10
N ALA A 325 8.66 -1.77 -1.84
CA ALA A 325 8.93 -2.82 -2.83
C ALA A 325 7.73 -3.23 -3.73
N SER A 326 7.48 -2.52 -4.83
CA SER A 326 6.34 -2.75 -5.73
C SER A 326 6.68 -3.46 -7.04
N GLY A 327 7.68 -4.35 -7.04
CA GLY A 327 8.02 -5.14 -8.22
C GLY A 327 8.32 -4.29 -9.47
N PRO A 328 8.06 -4.80 -10.69
CA PRO A 328 8.28 -4.07 -11.93
C PRO A 328 7.63 -2.69 -12.01
N TYR A 329 6.54 -2.42 -11.28
CA TYR A 329 5.93 -1.10 -11.22
C TYR A 329 6.91 -0.05 -10.66
N SER A 330 7.64 -0.41 -9.60
CA SER A 330 8.69 0.43 -9.02
C SER A 330 9.98 0.42 -9.86
N TYR A 331 10.35 -0.71 -10.46
CA TYR A 331 11.63 -0.83 -11.19
C TYR A 331 11.69 0.11 -12.40
N HIS A 332 10.60 0.16 -13.18
CA HIS A 332 10.49 1.06 -14.33
C HIS A 332 10.57 2.53 -13.93
N PHE A 333 10.05 2.89 -12.75
CA PHE A 333 10.19 4.23 -12.20
C PHE A 333 11.63 4.50 -11.74
N VAL A 334 12.18 3.65 -10.87
CA VAL A 334 13.49 3.87 -10.25
C VAL A 334 14.62 3.93 -11.27
N ILE A 335 14.55 3.19 -12.39
CA ILE A 335 15.59 3.28 -13.42
C ILE A 335 15.56 4.62 -14.18
N SER A 336 14.43 5.32 -14.18
CA SER A 336 14.18 6.48 -15.05
C SER A 336 14.46 7.84 -14.42
N GLN A 337 14.35 7.97 -13.10
CA GLN A 337 14.37 9.28 -12.45
C GLN A 337 15.77 9.68 -11.93
N PRO A 338 16.04 10.99 -11.83
CA PRO A 338 17.33 11.49 -11.36
C PRO A 338 17.55 11.28 -9.86
N ASN A 339 16.48 11.28 -9.05
CA ASN A 339 16.54 11.19 -7.59
C ASN A 339 16.05 9.83 -7.03
N THR A 340 16.22 8.75 -7.79
CA THR A 340 15.85 7.38 -7.37
C THR A 340 17.10 6.48 -7.36
N PRO A 341 17.91 6.52 -6.28
CA PRO A 341 19.28 6.00 -6.30
C PRO A 341 19.37 4.46 -6.30
N PHE A 342 18.39 3.78 -5.70
CA PHE A 342 18.35 2.32 -5.52
C PHE A 342 16.91 1.87 -5.32
N GLN A 343 16.69 0.56 -5.21
CA GLN A 343 15.37 -0.04 -5.02
C GLN A 343 15.32 -0.98 -3.80
N GLU A 344 14.15 -1.09 -3.19
CA GLU A 344 13.85 -2.12 -2.20
C GLU A 344 13.43 -3.44 -2.85
N TYR A 345 13.88 -4.55 -2.27
CA TYR A 345 13.26 -5.85 -2.46
C TYR A 345 12.78 -6.42 -1.12
N LEU A 346 11.47 -6.67 -1.00
CA LEU A 346 10.89 -7.29 0.19
C LEU A 346 11.02 -8.81 0.09
N ALA A 347 11.82 -9.41 0.96
CA ALA A 347 12.08 -10.85 0.95
C ALA A 347 10.78 -11.63 1.15
N ASN A 348 10.32 -12.28 0.10
CA ASN A 348 9.07 -13.02 0.06
C ASN A 348 9.28 -14.54 0.12
N SER A 349 10.50 -14.99 0.41
CA SER A 349 10.69 -16.34 0.93
C SER A 349 10.23 -16.39 2.40
N PRO A 350 9.55 -17.47 2.85
CA PRO A 350 9.01 -17.53 4.21
C PRO A 350 10.04 -17.30 5.32
N ASP A 351 11.29 -17.69 5.09
CA ASP A 351 12.43 -17.55 6.00
C ASP A 351 13.32 -16.32 5.72
N GLY A 352 13.05 -15.55 4.67
CA GLY A 352 13.87 -14.41 4.26
C GLY A 352 15.24 -14.74 3.66
N LYS A 353 15.52 -16.01 3.30
CA LYS A 353 16.84 -16.48 2.82
C LYS A 353 16.99 -16.62 1.31
N SER A 354 15.90 -16.45 0.56
CA SER A 354 15.93 -16.49 -0.91
C SER A 354 15.03 -15.42 -1.52
N VAL A 355 15.18 -15.20 -2.82
CA VAL A 355 14.36 -14.26 -3.59
C VAL A 355 13.33 -15.03 -4.41
N LEU A 356 12.06 -14.67 -4.30
CA LEU A 356 10.94 -15.24 -5.06
C LEU A 356 10.18 -14.12 -5.83
N PRO A 357 9.28 -14.39 -6.78
CA PRO A 357 8.52 -13.32 -7.42
C PRO A 357 7.65 -12.54 -6.42
N VAL A 358 7.76 -11.22 -6.37
CA VAL A 358 7.02 -10.33 -5.44
C VAL A 358 5.52 -10.61 -5.53
N PHE A 359 5.00 -10.86 -6.74
CA PHE A 359 3.58 -11.15 -6.98
C PHE A 359 3.26 -12.65 -7.06
N GLY A 360 4.18 -13.51 -6.58
CA GLY A 360 4.02 -14.95 -6.52
C GLY A 360 3.87 -15.60 -7.89
N ASP A 361 2.90 -16.50 -8.03
CA ASP A 361 2.64 -17.21 -9.28
C ASP A 361 1.74 -16.46 -10.27
N LEU A 362 1.34 -15.21 -9.96
CA LEU A 362 0.45 -14.41 -10.80
C LEU A 362 1.05 -14.18 -12.19
N PHE A 363 2.37 -13.97 -12.28
CA PHE A 363 3.09 -13.69 -13.52
C PHE A 363 4.15 -14.76 -13.80
N LEU A 364 4.43 -15.03 -15.08
CA LEU A 364 5.40 -16.04 -15.50
C LEU A 364 6.85 -15.55 -15.47
N ASP A 365 7.04 -14.26 -15.64
CA ASP A 365 8.29 -13.67 -16.12
C ASP A 365 8.67 -12.40 -15.35
N GLU A 366 8.27 -12.33 -14.08
CA GLU A 366 8.67 -11.26 -13.17
C GLU A 366 10.21 -11.24 -13.03
N PRO A 367 10.89 -10.11 -13.32
CA PRO A 367 12.33 -9.98 -13.11
C PRO A 367 12.65 -9.89 -11.61
N ILE A 368 13.59 -10.71 -11.15
CA ILE A 368 13.94 -10.85 -9.73
C ILE A 368 15.44 -10.55 -9.53
N PRO A 369 15.83 -9.73 -8.53
CA PRO A 369 17.22 -9.38 -8.26
C PRO A 369 17.97 -10.52 -7.53
N THR A 370 18.10 -11.69 -8.15
CA THR A 370 18.84 -12.85 -7.62
C THR A 370 20.32 -12.59 -7.31
N LYS A 371 20.86 -11.50 -7.85
CA LYS A 371 22.24 -11.03 -7.63
C LYS A 371 22.29 -9.66 -6.95
N GLY A 372 21.19 -9.22 -6.33
CA GLY A 372 21.06 -7.91 -5.70
C GLY A 372 20.96 -6.72 -6.66
N TYR A 373 20.80 -6.97 -7.97
CA TYR A 373 20.61 -5.92 -8.98
C TYR A 373 19.72 -6.39 -10.15
N LEU A 374 19.20 -5.43 -10.90
CA LEU A 374 18.60 -5.60 -12.23
C LEU A 374 19.21 -4.57 -13.20
N THR A 375 19.06 -4.79 -14.49
CA THR A 375 19.52 -3.91 -15.57
C THR A 375 18.38 -3.42 -16.45
N SER A 376 18.63 -2.40 -17.28
CA SER A 376 17.67 -1.93 -18.28
C SER A 376 17.21 -3.05 -19.24
N ALA A 377 18.09 -4.00 -19.56
CA ALA A 377 17.79 -5.14 -20.40
C ALA A 377 16.78 -6.11 -19.76
N ASP A 378 16.80 -6.26 -18.43
CA ASP A 378 15.83 -7.09 -17.71
C ASP A 378 14.41 -6.51 -17.76
N LEU A 379 14.30 -5.21 -18.07
CA LEU A 379 13.05 -4.46 -18.17
C LEU A 379 12.60 -4.20 -19.63
N ASP A 380 13.34 -4.69 -20.62
CA ASP A 380 13.12 -4.34 -22.04
C ASP A 380 12.00 -5.19 -22.68
N LYS A 381 10.78 -5.03 -22.16
CA LYS A 381 9.56 -5.67 -22.62
C LYS A 381 8.39 -4.67 -22.64
N PRO A 382 7.41 -4.81 -23.55
CA PRO A 382 6.29 -3.87 -23.63
C PRO A 382 5.51 -3.73 -22.31
N GLY A 383 5.09 -2.50 -21.98
CA GLY A 383 4.37 -2.23 -20.74
C GLY A 383 5.28 -2.36 -19.52
N PHE A 384 4.77 -2.99 -18.45
CA PHE A 384 5.60 -3.35 -17.30
C PHE A 384 6.34 -4.68 -17.48
N GLY A 385 6.26 -5.30 -18.65
CA GLY A 385 6.99 -6.52 -18.98
C GLY A 385 6.55 -7.76 -18.21
N LEU A 386 5.33 -7.73 -17.66
CA LEU A 386 4.72 -8.84 -16.94
C LEU A 386 3.73 -9.59 -17.84
N THR A 387 3.78 -10.92 -17.78
CA THR A 387 2.88 -11.82 -18.50
C THR A 387 2.05 -12.61 -17.49
N LEU A 388 0.73 -12.41 -17.50
CA LEU A 388 -0.19 -13.13 -16.64
C LEU A 388 -0.08 -14.64 -16.87
N ASN A 389 0.09 -15.39 -15.80
CA ASN A 389 0.23 -16.84 -15.85
C ASN A 389 -1.11 -17.50 -16.24
N PRO A 390 -1.18 -18.27 -17.35
CA PRO A 390 -2.41 -18.96 -17.75
C PRO A 390 -2.94 -19.90 -16.66
N ALA A 391 -2.05 -20.49 -15.85
CA ALA A 391 -2.41 -21.41 -14.78
C ALA A 391 -3.17 -20.73 -13.62
N VAL A 392 -3.01 -19.41 -13.43
CA VAL A 392 -3.73 -18.68 -12.38
C VAL A 392 -5.07 -18.14 -12.84
N ARG A 393 -5.45 -18.31 -14.11
CA ARG A 393 -6.77 -17.88 -14.61
C ARG A 393 -7.93 -18.50 -13.81
N SER A 394 -7.76 -19.72 -13.29
CA SER A 394 -8.74 -20.38 -12.41
C SER A 394 -8.84 -19.74 -11.01
N LYS A 395 -7.83 -18.98 -10.58
CA LYS A 395 -7.80 -18.22 -9.32
C LYS A 395 -8.34 -16.80 -9.47
N LEU A 396 -8.53 -16.32 -10.70
CA LEU A 396 -9.09 -14.99 -10.96
C LEU A 396 -10.61 -15.06 -10.88
N ILE A 397 -11.16 -14.70 -9.72
CA ILE A 397 -12.61 -14.66 -9.49
C ILE A 397 -13.15 -13.36 -10.11
N PRO A 398 -13.99 -13.41 -11.16
CA PRO A 398 -14.58 -12.22 -11.74
C PRO A 398 -15.43 -11.47 -10.71
N SER A 399 -15.36 -10.15 -10.68
CA SER A 399 -16.05 -9.33 -9.67
C SER A 399 -17.58 -9.26 -9.81
N ASP A 400 -18.17 -9.89 -10.82
CA ASP A 400 -19.60 -9.77 -11.17
C ASP A 400 -20.55 -10.10 -10.00
N TYR A 401 -20.13 -11.01 -9.12
CA TYR A 401 -20.88 -11.38 -7.91
C TYR A 401 -21.03 -10.23 -6.91
N LEU A 402 -20.10 -9.26 -6.90
CA LEU A 402 -20.17 -8.05 -6.06
C LEU A 402 -21.10 -6.99 -6.65
N LEU A 403 -21.34 -7.05 -7.96
CA LEU A 403 -22.11 -6.06 -8.69
C LEU A 403 -23.60 -6.43 -8.78
N SER A 404 -23.92 -7.69 -8.49
CA SER A 404 -25.25 -8.30 -8.50
C SER A 404 -25.70 -8.59 -7.06
N PRO A 405 -26.52 -7.72 -6.42
CA PRO A 405 -27.07 -8.06 -5.11
C PRO A 405 -27.88 -9.37 -5.21
N PRO A 406 -27.80 -10.28 -4.21
CA PRO A 406 -28.68 -11.46 -4.20
C PRO A 406 -30.14 -11.00 -4.32
N PRO A 407 -31.01 -11.77 -4.98
CA PRO A 407 -32.42 -11.42 -5.07
C PRO A 407 -32.94 -11.14 -3.66
N ALA A 408 -33.65 -10.02 -3.49
CA ALA A 408 -34.25 -9.65 -2.22
C ALA A 408 -34.96 -10.90 -1.67
N SER A 409 -34.44 -11.48 -0.58
CA SER A 409 -35.24 -12.42 0.17
C SER A 409 -36.48 -11.62 0.55
N ILE A 410 -37.62 -12.01 0.00
CA ILE A 410 -38.89 -11.51 0.47
C ILE A 410 -38.85 -11.77 1.97
N LEU A 411 -38.86 -10.70 2.77
CA LEU A 411 -39.08 -10.81 4.21
C LEU A 411 -40.29 -11.72 4.36
N GLN A 412 -40.08 -12.97 4.78
CA GLN A 412 -41.18 -13.86 5.09
C GLN A 412 -41.96 -13.14 6.17
N THR A 413 -43.15 -12.66 5.82
CA THR A 413 -44.12 -12.19 6.80
C THR A 413 -44.26 -13.32 7.80
N ALA A 414 -43.89 -13.07 9.05
CA ALA A 414 -43.93 -14.08 10.11
C ALA A 414 -45.36 -14.64 10.22
N THR A 415 -45.61 -15.78 9.59
CA THR A 415 -46.80 -16.58 9.81
C THR A 415 -46.51 -17.49 10.99
N GLY A 416 -47.07 -17.17 12.14
CA GLY A 416 -47.07 -18.06 13.31
C GLY A 416 -46.57 -17.39 14.58
N LEU A 417 -47.35 -16.48 15.14
CA LEU A 417 -47.39 -16.36 16.61
C LEU A 417 -48.37 -17.45 17.10
N PRO A 418 -47.97 -18.34 18.02
CA PRO A 418 -48.88 -19.33 18.58
C PRO A 418 -49.93 -18.65 19.47
N ASP A 419 -51.18 -19.12 19.35
CA ASP A 419 -52.32 -18.72 20.18
C ASP A 419 -51.97 -18.76 21.67
N SER A 420 -51.87 -17.59 22.30
CA SER A 420 -51.90 -17.49 23.76
C SER A 420 -53.36 -17.34 24.20
N THR A 421 -53.90 -18.41 24.79
CA THR A 421 -55.19 -18.42 25.50
C THR A 421 -55.15 -17.42 26.67
N PRO A 422 -56.25 -16.72 27.00
CA PRO A 422 -56.19 -15.50 27.82
C PRO A 422 -56.22 -15.81 29.32
N ALA A 423 -55.26 -15.25 30.06
CA ALA A 423 -55.35 -15.12 31.51
C ALA A 423 -56.05 -13.80 31.88
N LYS A 424 -56.97 -13.93 32.85
CA LYS A 424 -57.95 -12.94 33.31
C LYS A 424 -57.35 -11.73 34.05
N ASP A 425 -58.08 -10.62 33.90
CA ASP A 425 -58.31 -9.51 34.83
C ASP A 425 -57.13 -8.63 35.28
N ALA A 426 -57.04 -7.45 34.67
CA ALA A 426 -56.87 -6.18 35.39
C ALA A 426 -57.34 -5.02 34.51
N GLU A 427 -58.32 -4.25 35.00
CA GLU A 427 -58.94 -3.10 34.35
C GLU A 427 -57.93 -1.98 34.05
N ALA A 428 -57.93 -1.47 32.82
CA ALA A 428 -57.27 -0.21 32.45
C ALA A 428 -58.31 0.78 31.92
N LYS A 429 -58.41 1.96 32.56
CA LYS A 429 -59.15 3.13 32.08
C LYS A 429 -58.39 3.81 30.91
N PRO A 430 -59.07 4.39 29.91
CA PRO A 430 -58.43 4.95 28.72
C PRO A 430 -58.28 6.49 28.77
N ALA A 431 -57.15 7.00 28.22
CA ALA A 431 -56.93 8.30 27.56
C ALA A 431 -55.41 8.62 27.64
N GLU A 432 -54.72 9.29 26.72
CA GLU A 432 -55.07 10.07 25.53
C GLU A 432 -53.80 10.20 24.67
N LYS A 433 -53.95 10.44 23.35
CA LYS A 433 -52.84 10.65 22.42
C LYS A 433 -52.33 12.09 22.52
N THR A 434 -51.03 12.28 22.73
CA THR A 434 -50.36 13.58 22.47
C THR A 434 -49.18 13.40 21.52
N SER A 435 -49.07 14.35 20.61
CA SER A 435 -48.20 14.38 19.43
C SER A 435 -46.79 14.83 19.79
N LEU A 436 -45.78 14.28 19.10
CA LEU A 436 -44.34 14.52 19.27
C LEU A 436 -43.90 16.00 19.10
N VAL A 437 -44.82 16.90 18.71
CA VAL A 437 -44.54 18.31 18.44
C VAL A 437 -44.45 19.13 19.73
N ASP A 438 -45.06 18.69 20.84
CA ASP A 438 -45.07 19.46 22.09
C ASP A 438 -43.74 19.39 22.87
N HIS A 439 -42.94 18.33 22.68
CA HIS A 439 -41.66 18.16 23.38
C HIS A 439 -40.50 19.01 22.84
N LEU A 440 -40.62 19.58 21.64
CA LEU A 440 -39.56 20.42 21.05
C LEU A 440 -39.63 21.87 21.51
N THR A 441 -40.73 22.31 22.11
CA THR A 441 -40.95 23.71 22.50
C THR A 441 -40.50 24.04 23.93
N GLU A 442 -40.27 23.02 24.78
CA GLU A 442 -39.81 23.21 26.17
C GLU A 442 -38.28 23.26 26.31
N GLY A 443 -37.53 22.66 25.38
CA GLY A 443 -36.06 22.64 25.43
C GLY A 443 -35.36 23.97 25.10
N VAL A 444 -36.06 24.90 24.43
CA VAL A 444 -35.46 26.16 23.95
C VAL A 444 -35.63 27.33 24.93
N LYS A 445 -36.49 27.19 25.96
CA LYS A 445 -36.68 28.25 26.98
C LYS A 445 -35.70 28.22 28.15
N ASN A 446 -34.94 27.13 28.34
CA ASN A 446 -34.02 26.97 29.49
C ASN A 446 -32.55 27.36 29.21
N MET A 447 -32.22 27.90 28.03
CA MET A 447 -30.88 28.42 27.71
C MET A 447 -30.80 29.96 27.65
N ALA A 448 -31.79 30.65 28.19
CA ALA A 448 -31.84 32.12 28.23
C ALA A 448 -32.04 32.67 29.65
N THR A 449 -31.35 32.13 30.65
CA THR A 449 -31.16 32.77 31.97
C THR A 449 -29.93 32.20 32.67
N THR A 450 -28.74 32.63 32.25
CA THR A 450 -27.52 32.69 33.08
C THR A 450 -26.56 33.67 32.40
N ALA A 451 -26.68 34.94 32.82
CA ALA A 451 -25.64 35.95 32.71
C ALA A 451 -24.78 35.92 33.98
#